data_AF-A0A265QCP1-F1
#
_entry.id   AF-A0A265QCP1-F1
#
_cell.length_a   1.000
_cell.length_b   1.000
_cell.length_c   1.000
_cell.angle_alpha   90.00
_cell.angle_beta   90.00
_cell.angle_gamma   90.00
#
_symmetry.space_group_name_H-M   'P 1'
#
loop_
_entity.id
_entity.type
_entity.pdbx_description
1 polymer ?
#
loop_
_entity_poly.entity_id
_entity_poly.type
_entity_poly.pdbx_seq_one_letter_code
_entity_poly.pdbx_strand_id
1 'polypeptide(L)'
;MLKNVLKEISSSKVFSIPLIAKNLNIPEALVEETVKELSRMKYIIEDMGSPTCETKCSGCSMKSLCNIVPIKTISITDKGKKILGNM
;
A
#
# COMPACT_ATOMS: atom_id res chain seq x y z
N MET A 1 7.79 11.94 -11.59
CA MET A 1 6.68 11.69 -10.65
C MET A 1 6.53 10.20 -10.35
N LEU A 2 6.14 9.34 -11.31
CA LEU A 2 5.96 7.88 -11.11
C LEU A 2 7.10 7.20 -10.34
N LYS A 3 8.35 7.39 -10.79
CA LYS A 3 9.53 6.79 -10.14
C LYS A 3 9.75 7.29 -8.70
N ASN A 4 9.42 8.55 -8.41
CA ASN A 4 9.60 9.13 -7.08
C ASN A 4 8.57 8.57 -6.11
N VAL A 5 7.30 8.48 -6.53
CA VAL A 5 6.24 7.83 -5.73
C VAL A 5 6.56 6.35 -5.53
N LEU A 6 6.98 5.64 -6.57
CA LEU A 6 7.39 4.23 -6.46
C LEU A 6 8.56 4.06 -5.47
N LYS A 7 9.54 4.96 -5.50
CA LYS A 7 10.67 4.97 -4.56
C LYS A 7 10.19 5.19 -3.13
N GLU A 8 9.33 6.19 -2.90
CA GLU A 8 8.78 6.49 -1.57
C GLU A 8 7.97 5.32 -1.01
N ILE A 9 7.15 4.66 -1.84
CA ILE A 9 6.43 3.43 -1.47
C ILE A 9 7.42 2.34 -1.09
N SER A 10 8.51 2.16 -1.84
CA SER A 10 9.51 1.12 -1.57
C SER A 10 10.34 1.36 -0.30
N SER A 11 10.54 2.62 0.10
CA SER A 11 11.29 2.98 1.30
C SER A 11 10.43 3.08 2.55
N SER A 12 9.12 3.27 2.40
CA SER A 12 8.21 3.38 3.54
C SER A 12 7.90 2.01 4.15
N LYS A 13 7.86 1.95 5.47
CA LYS A 13 7.41 0.76 6.21
C LYS A 13 5.89 0.57 6.14
N VAL A 14 5.15 1.66 5.88
CA VAL A 14 3.69 1.68 5.84
C VAL A 14 3.24 2.51 4.65
N PHE A 15 2.33 1.97 3.85
CA PHE A 15 1.73 2.74 2.76
C PHE A 15 0.70 3.74 3.29
N SER A 16 0.86 5.02 2.94
CA SER A 16 -0.05 6.11 3.30
C SER A 16 0.01 7.22 2.26
N ILE A 17 -1.12 7.48 1.59
CA ILE A 17 -1.25 8.54 0.58
C ILE A 17 -0.86 9.92 1.18
N PRO A 18 -1.42 10.34 2.35
CA PRO A 18 -1.04 11.63 2.94
C PRO A 18 0.45 11.74 3.28
N LEU A 19 1.06 10.64 3.75
CA LEU A 19 2.48 10.63 4.11
C LEU A 19 3.36 10.80 2.87
N ILE A 20 3.06 10.08 1.79
CA ILE A 20 3.78 10.18 0.51
C ILE A 20 3.62 11.58 -0.08
N ALA A 21 2.39 12.11 -0.08
CA ALA A 21 2.08 13.46 -0.55
C ALA A 21 2.91 14.52 0.21
N LYS A 22 2.94 14.41 1.54
CA LYS A 22 3.74 15.29 2.40
C LYS A 22 5.24 15.17 2.12
N ASN A 23 5.78 13.94 2.03
CA ASN A 23 7.21 13.72 1.83
C ASN A 23 7.71 14.20 0.46
N LEU A 24 6.85 14.09 -0.56
CA LEU A 24 7.16 14.53 -1.93
C LEU A 24 6.71 15.97 -2.22
N ASN A 25 6.05 16.64 -1.26
CA ASN A 25 5.46 17.96 -1.39
C ASN A 25 4.55 18.10 -2.64
N ILE A 26 3.64 17.16 -2.83
CA ILE A 26 2.67 17.12 -3.93
C ILE A 26 1.24 16.88 -3.40
N PRO A 27 0.18 17.25 -4.16
CA PRO A 27 -1.20 17.00 -3.75
C PRO A 27 -1.51 15.50 -3.60
N GLU A 28 -2.33 15.13 -2.62
CA GLU A 28 -2.76 13.74 -2.41
C GLU A 28 -3.42 13.13 -3.66
N ALA A 29 -4.24 13.91 -4.37
CA ALA A 29 -4.88 13.49 -5.62
C ALA A 29 -3.86 13.03 -6.68
N LEU A 30 -2.70 13.68 -6.76
CA LEU A 30 -1.64 13.30 -7.68
C LEU A 30 -0.97 11.98 -7.26
N VAL A 31 -0.80 11.76 -5.96
CA VAL A 31 -0.31 10.48 -5.42
C VAL A 31 -1.30 9.37 -5.73
N GLU A 32 -2.60 9.59 -5.53
CA GLU A 32 -3.65 8.60 -5.84
C GLU A 32 -3.66 8.19 -7.31
N GLU A 33 -3.60 9.17 -8.22
CA GLU A 33 -3.51 8.92 -9.67
C GLU A 33 -2.24 8.13 -10.01
N THR A 34 -1.11 8.54 -9.44
CA THR A 34 0.18 7.88 -9.66
C THR A 34 0.17 6.43 -9.17
N VAL A 35 -0.44 6.16 -8.01
CA VAL A 35 -0.58 4.79 -7.46
C VAL A 35 -1.44 3.92 -8.38
N LYS A 36 -2.58 4.43 -8.86
CA LYS A 36 -3.43 3.73 -9.83
C LYS A 36 -2.65 3.40 -11.12
N GLU A 37 -1.82 4.34 -11.59
CA GLU A 37 -1.00 4.12 -12.77
C GLU A 37 0.11 3.09 -12.53
N LEU A 38 0.82 3.14 -11.39
CA LEU A 38 1.82 2.14 -11.02
C LEU A 38 1.23 0.73 -10.95
N SER A 39 0.00 0.62 -10.43
CA SER A 39 -0.78 -0.62 -10.35
C SER A 39 -1.15 -1.12 -11.75
N ARG A 40 -1.71 -0.26 -12.61
CA ARG A 40 -2.01 -0.55 -14.04
C ARG A 40 -0.79 -1.04 -14.81
N MET A 41 0.38 -0.45 -14.55
CA MET A 41 1.64 -0.81 -15.19
C MET A 41 2.34 -2.03 -14.58
N LYS A 42 1.74 -2.63 -13.54
CA LYS A 42 2.25 -3.79 -12.79
C LYS A 42 3.61 -3.53 -12.12
N TYR A 43 3.85 -2.30 -11.67
CA TYR A 43 5.01 -1.99 -10.81
C TYR A 43 4.72 -2.23 -9.34
N ILE A 44 3.45 -2.17 -8.95
CA ILE A 44 2.96 -2.50 -7.63
C ILE A 44 1.76 -3.45 -7.75
N ILE A 45 1.49 -4.17 -6.67
CA ILE A 45 0.28 -4.98 -6.48
C ILE A 45 -0.41 -4.45 -5.22
N GLU A 46 -1.69 -4.14 -5.33
CA GLU A 46 -2.56 -3.82 -4.21
C GLU A 46 -3.26 -5.10 -3.76
N ASP A 47 -3.06 -5.48 -2.51
CA ASP A 47 -3.74 -6.61 -1.89
C ASP A 47 -4.60 -6.08 -0.74
N MET A 48 -5.92 -6.28 -0.87
CA MET A 48 -6.80 -6.14 0.27
C MET A 48 -6.56 -7.39 1.12
N GLY A 49 -5.73 -7.25 2.15
CA GLY A 49 -5.48 -8.35 3.08
C GLY A 49 -6.80 -9.00 3.49
N SER A 50 -6.77 -10.31 3.73
CA SER A 50 -7.99 -11.07 3.98
C SER A 50 -8.89 -10.36 5.02
N PRO A 51 -10.15 -10.04 4.67
CA PRO A 51 -11.08 -9.41 5.63
C PRO A 51 -11.36 -10.33 6.82
N THR A 52 -11.07 -11.62 6.66
CA THR A 52 -11.13 -12.62 7.69
C THR A 52 -9.70 -12.96 8.12
N CYS A 53 -9.29 -12.50 9.30
CA CYS A 53 -8.21 -13.20 10.00
C CYS A 53 -8.54 -14.70 9.99
N GLU A 54 -7.67 -15.54 9.41
CA GLU A 54 -7.89 -17.00 9.35
C GLU A 54 -8.02 -17.58 10.78
N THR A 55 -7.35 -16.94 11.74
CA THR A 55 -7.62 -17.09 13.16
C THR A 55 -8.94 -16.41 13.51
N LYS A 56 -10.00 -17.21 13.67
CA LYS A 56 -11.22 -16.76 14.35
C LYS A 56 -10.81 -16.17 15.70
N CYS A 57 -11.19 -14.93 15.99
CA CYS A 57 -11.05 -14.32 17.33
C CYS A 57 -12.01 -14.98 18.35
N SER A 58 -12.13 -16.31 18.31
CA SER A 58 -13.13 -17.11 19.03
C SER A 58 -12.95 -17.08 20.54
N GLY A 59 -11.74 -16.77 21.03
CA GLY A 59 -11.46 -16.62 22.46
C GLY A 59 -11.78 -15.25 23.04
N CYS A 60 -12.14 -14.25 22.21
CA CYS A 60 -12.46 -12.91 22.70
C CYS A 60 -13.96 -12.78 22.98
N SER A 61 -14.34 -12.57 24.25
CA SER A 61 -15.73 -12.35 24.67
C SER A 61 -16.37 -11.12 24.01
N MET A 62 -15.55 -10.17 23.52
CA MET A 62 -16.00 -8.94 22.87
C MET A 62 -15.96 -9.01 21.34
N LYS A 63 -15.83 -10.20 20.74
CA LYS A 63 -15.70 -10.37 19.28
C LYS A 63 -16.80 -9.68 18.47
N SER A 64 -18.03 -9.58 19.01
CA SER A 64 -19.18 -8.95 18.35
C SER A 64 -19.07 -7.43 18.26
N LEU A 65 -18.22 -6.79 19.07
CA LEU A 65 -17.93 -5.35 19.01
C LEU A 65 -16.57 -5.05 18.35
N CYS A 66 -15.84 -6.08 17.90
CA CYS A 66 -14.53 -5.91 17.29
C CYS A 66 -14.70 -5.53 15.81
N ASN A 67 -14.41 -4.27 15.48
CA ASN A 67 -14.46 -3.78 14.10
C ASN A 67 -13.10 -4.01 13.42
N ILE A 68 -12.89 -5.21 12.89
CA ILE A 68 -11.67 -5.55 12.16
C ILE A 68 -11.78 -4.96 10.75
N VAL A 69 -11.09 -3.86 10.52
CA VAL A 69 -10.97 -3.26 9.18
C VAL A 69 -9.83 -3.95 8.44
N PRO A 70 -10.07 -4.53 7.25
CA PRO A 70 -9.01 -5.17 6.46
C PRO A 70 -7.94 -4.14 6.09
N ILE A 71 -6.68 -4.48 6.29
CA ILE A 71 -5.56 -3.59 5.95
C ILE A 71 -5.24 -3.77 4.47
N LYS A 72 -5.30 -2.66 3.72
CA LYS A 72 -4.80 -2.62 2.35
C LYS A 72 -3.28 -2.62 2.38
N THR A 73 -2.68 -3.60 1.73
CA THR A 73 -1.23 -3.72 1.58
C THR A 73 -0.82 -3.46 0.13
N ILE A 74 0.41 -2.97 -0.04
CA ILE A 74 1.01 -2.74 -1.35
C ILE A 74 2.36 -3.42 -1.39
N SER A 75 2.59 -4.20 -2.44
CA SER A 75 3.86 -4.87 -2.69
C SER A 75 4.50 -4.37 -3.99
N ILE A 76 5.81 -4.12 -3.99
CA ILE A 76 6.57 -3.77 -5.20
C ILE A 76 6.87 -5.05 -5.99
N THR A 77 6.49 -5.09 -7.27
CA THR A 77 6.81 -6.23 -8.14
C THR A 77 8.29 -6.25 -8.52
N ASP A 78 8.80 -7.37 -9.04
CA ASP A 78 10.17 -7.42 -9.55
C ASP A 78 10.40 -6.44 -10.71
N LYS A 79 9.35 -6.17 -11.50
CA LYS A 79 9.36 -5.12 -12.52
C LYS A 79 9.57 -3.74 -11.89
N GLY A 80 8.90 -3.46 -10.77
CA GLY A 80 9.09 -2.22 -10.01
C GLY A 80 10.50 -2.10 -9.43
N LYS A 81 11.03 -3.17 -8.83
CA LYS A 81 12.38 -3.21 -8.26
C LYS A 81 13.47 -2.90 -9.29
N LYS A 82 13.36 -3.46 -10.51
CA LYS A 82 14.29 -3.20 -11.62
C LYS A 82 14.38 -1.72 -11.98
N ILE A 83 13.25 -0.99 -12.00
CA ILE A 83 13.25 0.45 -12.30
C ILE A 83 13.91 1.28 -11.19
N LEU A 84 13.79 0.82 -9.95
CA LEU A 84 14.43 1.48 -8.81
C LEU A 84 15.95 1.25 -8.76
N GLY A 85 16.48 0.32 -9.55
CA GLY A 85 17.89 -0.08 -9.48
C GLY A 85 18.22 -0.87 -8.22
N ASN A 86 17.20 -1.47 -7.59
CA ASN A 86 17.35 -2.33 -6.41
C ASN A 86 17.59 -3.80 -6.78
N MET A 87 17.97 -4.07 -8.03
CA MET A 87 18.35 -5.37 -8.59
C MET A 87 19.22 -5.17 -9.83
#